data_AF-A0A0F9EAN4-F1
#
_entry.id   AF-A0A0F9EAN4-F1
#
_cell.length_a   1.000
_cell.length_b   1.000
_cell.length_c   1.000
_cell.angle_alpha   90.00
_cell.angle_beta   90.00
_cell.angle_gamma   90.00
#
_symmetry.space_group_name_H-M   'P 1'
#
loop_
_entity.id
_entity.type
_entity.pdbx_description
1 polymer ?
#
loop_
_entity_poly.entity_id
_entity_poly.type
_entity_poly.pdbx_seq_one_letter_code
_entity_poly.pdbx_strand_id
1 'polypeptide(L)'
;MNGSNLSRKSKTLEDHQNDIEEYIQGRRGKIIDRKWKFIGRDEKKTPYFLIGCDKECGCDCDERRKFWINKYEVKPSNRYQEGKWCPYSIINKSLNRHQMDIKNIVKEKGGTIIASEWKYIGKNKEKKPYYRIQCGGDIENNEKHKWWSEKNKLLSGSWCPKCSKGKSLEEHKMDIEDIVNIRGGRIIDMKWRYDKKNRKYPYFLIVCGGDNEENEKHQFWIYKSDLRPDNYHLKGVWCRKCQNKTLDQHQKDIEDYIDKMGGKILKHEWRYEKHGKYNTKIPYFYLECNNKEKKHMWWVAKGNLLPKPSNPTGSWCLICKDRIRAVSEYAHIIIEYYCLKYLHLINCHGRHESTLDEGSRPDLIIDRDDSFKINIEPYQNIVSFLKNAYLNEIKEIAFDFTMSLIPSNILRKCFRNYQNRKRYLLIVLIREEGCITARYIQELINNDVELDNKENELIQVINFKEFLRFLNLDIKLDVLNFNNWNSLSKELREIITMFQKTLKLSIDAIESSRALEELKKLSEKCRNLLGIEFPNQKNEKLLNAQDLDNFRNQPSYNYDKFNFNQNDNKFRCSRSGPKKKRET
;
A
#
# COMPACT_ATOMS: atom_id res chain seq x y z
N MET A 1 -30.44 -8.24 42.31
CA MET A 1 -29.25 -7.46 41.89
C MET A 1 -29.65 -6.57 40.72
N ASN A 2 -29.76 -5.27 40.96
CA ASN A 2 -30.22 -4.28 39.98
C ASN A 2 -29.11 -3.99 38.96
N GLY A 3 -29.33 -4.37 37.70
CA GLY A 3 -28.49 -3.93 36.58
C GLY A 3 -28.83 -2.48 36.24
N SER A 4 -27.88 -1.57 36.49
CA SER A 4 -27.99 -0.17 36.12
C SER A 4 -27.93 0.01 34.61
N ASN A 5 -29.07 0.37 34.02
CA ASN A 5 -29.13 0.94 32.67
C ASN A 5 -28.40 2.30 32.68
N LEU A 6 -27.12 2.30 32.33
CA LEU A 6 -26.38 3.51 32.01
C LEU A 6 -27.01 4.14 30.76
N SER A 7 -27.92 5.09 30.96
CA SER A 7 -28.47 5.91 29.88
C SER A 7 -27.31 6.62 29.19
N ARG A 8 -27.10 6.37 27.90
CA ARG A 8 -26.11 7.11 27.10
C ARG A 8 -26.53 8.59 27.10
N LYS A 9 -25.81 9.42 27.86
CA LYS A 9 -25.96 10.88 27.78
C LYS A 9 -25.72 11.31 26.33
N SER A 10 -26.66 12.08 25.77
CA SER A 10 -26.49 12.69 24.47
C SER A 10 -25.31 13.66 24.52
N LYS A 11 -24.40 13.54 23.55
CA LYS A 11 -23.28 14.49 23.40
C LYS A 11 -23.83 15.90 23.18
N THR A 12 -23.22 16.87 23.84
CA THR A 12 -23.49 18.30 23.66
C THR A 12 -22.85 18.82 22.36
N LEU A 13 -23.16 20.06 21.97
CA LEU A 13 -22.48 20.70 20.85
C LEU A 13 -20.98 20.90 21.14
N GLU A 14 -20.61 21.12 22.40
CA GLU A 14 -19.22 21.24 22.87
C GLU A 14 -18.45 19.94 22.69
N ASP A 15 -19.05 18.80 23.07
CA ASP A 15 -18.46 17.47 22.86
C ASP A 15 -18.22 17.17 21.37
N HIS A 16 -19.02 17.77 20.49
CA HIS A 16 -18.86 17.65 19.04
C HIS A 16 -17.83 18.64 18.47
N GLN A 17 -17.64 19.79 19.11
CA GLN A 17 -16.61 20.74 18.77
C GLN A 17 -15.23 20.16 19.07
N ASN A 18 -15.02 19.62 20.28
CA ASN A 18 -13.76 19.02 20.66
C ASN A 18 -13.36 17.89 19.69
N ASP A 19 -14.30 17.02 19.31
CA ASP A 19 -14.09 15.97 18.30
C ASP A 19 -13.57 16.53 16.95
N ILE A 20 -13.95 17.77 16.57
CA ILE A 20 -13.59 18.40 15.29
C ILE A 20 -12.35 19.27 15.43
N GLU A 21 -12.17 19.97 16.54
CA GLU A 21 -10.96 20.73 16.86
C GLU A 21 -9.76 19.80 16.89
N GLU A 22 -9.84 18.68 17.62
CA GLU A 22 -8.81 17.64 17.63
C GLU A 22 -8.47 17.16 16.20
N TYR A 23 -9.48 17.02 15.34
CA TYR A 23 -9.30 16.61 13.95
C TYR A 23 -8.63 17.68 13.06
N ILE A 24 -8.81 18.97 13.32
CA ILE A 24 -8.27 20.07 12.48
C ILE A 24 -7.04 20.78 13.07
N GLN A 25 -6.77 20.62 14.37
CA GLN A 25 -5.68 21.30 15.10
C GLN A 25 -4.30 20.88 14.56
N GLY A 26 -4.14 19.63 14.12
CA GLY A 26 -2.94 19.17 13.39
C GLY A 26 -2.88 19.59 11.92
N ARG A 27 -3.88 20.31 11.40
CA ARG A 27 -4.06 20.52 9.96
C ARG A 27 -4.33 21.97 9.54
N ARG A 28 -4.05 22.94 10.42
CA ARG A 28 -4.17 24.40 10.15
C ARG A 28 -5.59 24.83 9.74
N GLY A 29 -6.61 24.16 10.29
CA GLY A 29 -8.01 24.57 10.15
C GLY A 29 -8.50 25.23 11.44
N LYS A 30 -9.48 26.14 11.33
CA LYS A 30 -10.17 26.72 12.49
C LYS A 30 -11.68 26.66 12.33
N ILE A 31 -12.39 26.31 13.41
CA ILE A 31 -13.84 26.46 13.47
C ILE A 31 -14.14 27.95 13.55
N ILE A 32 -14.96 28.44 12.62
CA ILE A 32 -15.39 29.84 12.51
C ILE A 32 -16.78 30.03 13.13
N ASP A 33 -17.66 29.05 12.95
CA ASP A 33 -19.06 29.11 13.39
C ASP A 33 -19.60 27.69 13.64
N ARG A 34 -20.64 27.57 14.46
CA ARG A 34 -21.27 26.29 14.82
C ARG A 34 -22.77 26.47 14.93
N LYS A 35 -23.53 25.52 14.37
CA LYS A 35 -24.99 25.49 14.54
C LYS A 35 -25.56 24.10 14.40
N TRP A 36 -26.73 23.91 15.00
CA TRP A 36 -27.57 22.76 14.69
C TRP A 36 -28.32 23.01 13.39
N LYS A 37 -28.31 22.04 12.49
CA LYS A 37 -29.26 21.99 11.36
C LYS A 37 -30.07 20.71 11.44
N PHE A 38 -31.34 20.81 11.09
CA PHE A 38 -32.19 19.67 10.84
C PHE A 38 -31.89 19.11 9.45
N ILE A 39 -31.70 17.80 9.35
CA ILE A 39 -31.49 17.11 8.06
C ILE A 39 -32.60 16.10 7.87
N GLY A 40 -33.37 16.25 6.79
CA GLY A 40 -34.48 15.37 6.45
C GLY A 40 -35.77 15.67 7.21
N ARG A 41 -36.80 14.84 6.98
CA ARG A 41 -38.13 14.98 7.62
C ARG A 41 -38.14 14.50 9.08
N ASP A 42 -37.11 13.80 9.54
CA ASP A 42 -37.11 13.10 10.83
C ASP A 42 -36.69 13.97 12.03
N GLU A 43 -36.71 15.30 11.91
CA GLU A 43 -36.39 16.28 12.98
C GLU A 43 -35.05 16.04 13.75
N LYS A 44 -34.14 15.24 13.21
CA LYS A 44 -32.84 14.99 13.86
C LYS A 44 -31.93 16.20 13.69
N LYS A 45 -31.70 16.91 14.80
CA LYS A 45 -30.68 17.95 14.90
C LYS A 45 -29.30 17.32 14.71
N THR A 46 -28.54 17.83 13.75
CA THR A 46 -27.15 17.43 13.51
C THR A 46 -26.24 18.64 13.62
N PRO A 47 -25.07 18.53 14.28
CA PRO A 47 -24.19 19.67 14.46
C PRO A 47 -23.41 19.91 13.17
N TYR A 48 -23.38 21.17 12.75
CA TYR A 48 -22.60 21.67 11.62
C TYR A 48 -21.57 22.67 12.12
N PHE A 49 -20.38 22.60 11.55
CA PHE A 49 -19.26 23.46 11.88
C PHE A 49 -18.77 24.13 10.61
N LEU A 50 -18.68 25.45 10.63
CA LEU A 50 -18.11 26.24 9.57
C LEU A 50 -16.61 26.29 9.78
N ILE A 51 -15.82 25.71 8.88
CA ILE A 51 -14.36 25.69 9.01
C ILE A 51 -13.74 26.63 7.98
N GLY A 52 -12.70 27.37 8.38
CA GLY A 52 -11.83 28.11 7.47
C GLY A 52 -10.41 27.54 7.44
N CYS A 53 -9.75 27.68 6.30
CA CYS A 53 -8.31 27.42 6.18
C CYS A 53 -7.54 28.66 6.65
N ASP A 54 -6.41 28.45 7.32
CA ASP A 54 -5.47 29.53 7.60
C ASP A 54 -4.61 29.87 6.36
N LYS A 55 -4.12 31.11 6.24
CA LYS A 55 -3.34 31.59 5.07
C LYS A 55 -2.10 30.74 4.78
N GLU A 56 -1.56 30.10 5.81
CA GLU A 56 -0.35 29.30 5.72
C GLU A 56 -0.62 27.82 5.40
N CYS A 57 -1.86 27.40 5.14
CA CYS A 57 -2.19 25.98 4.92
C CYS A 57 -1.69 25.43 3.56
N GLY A 58 -1.07 26.25 2.71
CA GLY A 58 -0.46 25.85 1.44
C GLY A 58 -1.47 25.40 0.37
N CYS A 59 -2.78 25.51 0.62
CA CYS A 59 -3.77 25.49 -0.45
C CYS A 59 -3.93 26.89 -1.05
N ASP A 60 -4.12 26.94 -2.36
CA ASP A 60 -4.40 28.15 -3.15
C ASP A 60 -5.86 28.59 -2.94
N CYS A 61 -6.27 28.63 -1.68
CA CYS A 61 -7.62 28.83 -1.20
C CYS A 61 -7.70 30.25 -0.64
N ASP A 62 -8.09 31.18 -1.50
CA ASP A 62 -8.34 32.59 -1.15
C ASP A 62 -9.14 32.71 0.17
N GLU A 63 -8.74 33.66 1.03
CA GLU A 63 -9.01 33.81 2.48
C GLU A 63 -10.50 33.80 2.91
N ARG A 64 -11.40 33.71 1.95
CA ARG A 64 -12.84 33.90 2.13
C ARG A 64 -13.64 32.60 2.11
N ARG A 65 -13.01 31.45 1.86
CA ARG A 65 -13.76 30.19 1.66
C ARG A 65 -14.00 29.46 2.97
N LYS A 66 -15.18 29.72 3.54
CA LYS A 66 -15.75 29.01 4.66
C LYS A 66 -16.64 27.88 4.14
N PHE A 67 -16.55 26.68 4.71
CA PHE A 67 -17.46 25.59 4.35
C PHE A 67 -18.02 24.90 5.60
N TRP A 68 -19.30 24.56 5.51
CA TRP A 68 -20.00 23.83 6.55
C TRP A 68 -19.69 22.34 6.38
N ILE A 69 -19.14 21.72 7.42
CA ILE A 69 -19.03 20.27 7.54
C ILE A 69 -20.03 19.76 8.57
N ASN A 70 -20.61 18.62 8.29
CA ASN A 70 -21.35 17.85 9.27
C ASN A 70 -20.39 16.86 9.95
N LYS A 71 -20.55 16.61 11.26
CA LYS A 71 -19.82 15.54 11.99
C LYS A 71 -19.80 14.19 11.24
N TYR A 72 -20.88 13.81 10.56
CA TYR A 72 -20.94 12.55 9.81
C TYR A 72 -20.14 12.57 8.50
N GLU A 73 -19.82 13.74 7.95
CA GLU A 73 -18.94 13.92 6.78
C GLU A 73 -17.44 13.85 7.15
N VAL A 74 -17.12 14.01 8.44
CA VAL A 74 -15.76 13.84 9.01
C VAL A 74 -15.44 12.37 9.31
N LYS A 75 -16.40 11.44 9.12
CA LYS A 75 -16.06 10.01 9.19
C LYS A 75 -15.01 9.70 8.12
N PRO A 76 -14.00 8.86 8.43
CA PRO A 76 -12.95 8.51 7.48
C PRO A 76 -13.55 7.64 6.36
N SER A 77 -14.17 8.28 5.38
CA SER A 77 -14.23 7.74 4.04
C SER A 77 -12.80 7.82 3.47
N ASN A 78 -12.44 6.91 2.56
CA ASN A 78 -11.13 6.85 1.90
C ASN A 78 -10.67 8.19 1.28
N ARG A 79 -11.55 9.19 1.20
CA ARG A 79 -11.28 10.52 0.64
C ARG A 79 -10.49 11.45 1.60
N TYR A 80 -10.43 11.18 2.90
CA TYR A 80 -9.85 12.09 3.92
C TYR A 80 -8.66 11.52 4.73
N GLN A 81 -8.20 10.30 4.44
CA GLN A 81 -7.12 9.64 5.20
C GLN A 81 -5.69 10.07 4.82
N GLU A 82 -5.50 10.92 3.80
CA GLU A 82 -4.17 11.33 3.30
C GLU A 82 -3.78 12.77 3.68
N GLY A 83 -3.99 13.21 4.92
CA GLY A 83 -3.60 14.57 5.37
C GLY A 83 -4.38 15.71 4.68
N LYS A 84 -5.45 15.41 3.96
CA LYS A 84 -6.24 16.37 3.16
C LYS A 84 -7.65 16.48 3.75
N TRP A 85 -7.83 17.35 4.74
CA TRP A 85 -9.15 17.63 5.33
C TRP A 85 -9.95 18.66 4.52
N CYS A 86 -9.26 19.56 3.81
CA CYS A 86 -9.91 20.58 3.00
C CYS A 86 -10.50 19.94 1.72
N PRO A 87 -11.84 19.87 1.55
CA PRO A 87 -12.44 19.29 0.35
C PRO A 87 -12.02 20.05 -0.91
N TYR A 88 -11.63 21.32 -0.77
CA TYR A 88 -11.11 22.12 -1.86
C TYR A 88 -9.65 21.82 -2.20
N SER A 89 -8.81 21.31 -1.30
CA SER A 89 -7.44 20.89 -1.67
C SER A 89 -7.44 19.63 -2.53
N ILE A 90 -8.48 18.79 -2.39
CA ILE A 90 -8.73 17.60 -3.21
C ILE A 90 -9.36 17.97 -4.56
N ILE A 91 -10.31 18.92 -4.56
CA ILE A 91 -11.11 19.26 -5.75
C ILE A 91 -10.46 20.37 -6.60
N ASN A 92 -9.67 21.26 -6.01
CA ASN A 92 -9.03 22.39 -6.67
C ASN A 92 -7.50 22.31 -6.57
N LYS A 93 -6.91 21.17 -6.95
CA LYS A 93 -5.47 21.17 -7.25
C LYS A 93 -5.22 22.28 -8.29
N SER A 94 -4.24 23.14 -8.05
CA SER A 94 -3.83 24.11 -9.06
C SER A 94 -3.43 23.39 -10.35
N LEU A 95 -3.55 24.09 -11.46
CA LEU A 95 -3.20 23.54 -12.77
C LEU A 95 -1.74 23.08 -12.81
N ASN A 96 -0.85 23.81 -12.15
CA ASN A 96 0.56 23.43 -11.97
C ASN A 96 0.73 22.09 -11.24
N ARG A 97 -0.05 21.86 -10.17
CA ARG A 97 0.02 20.58 -9.44
C ARG A 97 -0.50 19.42 -10.28
N HIS A 98 -1.56 19.64 -11.04
CA HIS A 98 -2.02 18.65 -12.01
C HIS A 98 -1.04 18.43 -13.17
N GLN A 99 -0.27 19.45 -13.55
CA GLN A 99 0.77 19.35 -14.57
C GLN A 99 1.93 18.47 -14.09
N MET A 100 2.33 18.58 -12.82
CA MET A 100 3.34 17.69 -12.22
C MET A 100 2.92 16.23 -12.32
N ASP A 101 1.64 15.92 -12.05
CA ASP A 101 1.10 14.55 -12.13
C ASP A 101 1.26 13.91 -13.54
N ILE A 102 1.47 14.68 -14.62
CA ILE A 102 1.62 14.17 -16.00
C ILE A 102 2.95 14.51 -16.66
N LYS A 103 3.81 15.29 -16.01
CA LYS A 103 5.05 15.83 -16.60
C LYS A 103 6.00 14.70 -17.02
N ASN A 104 6.15 13.68 -16.18
CA ASN A 104 7.03 12.54 -16.44
C ASN A 104 6.52 11.72 -17.63
N ILE A 105 5.23 11.38 -17.65
CA ILE A 105 4.59 10.66 -18.77
C ILE A 105 4.79 11.41 -20.10
N VAL A 106 4.63 12.73 -20.07
CA VAL A 106 4.82 13.55 -21.29
C VAL A 106 6.27 13.52 -21.73
N LYS A 107 7.23 13.65 -20.80
CA LYS A 107 8.68 13.62 -21.08
C LYS A 107 9.15 12.25 -21.57
N GLU A 108 8.73 11.16 -20.93
CA GLU A 108 9.07 9.77 -21.29
C GLU A 108 8.63 9.42 -22.72
N LYS A 109 7.49 9.96 -23.15
CA LYS A 109 7.02 9.81 -24.54
C LYS A 109 7.61 10.85 -25.51
N GLY A 110 8.71 11.51 -25.11
CA GLY A 110 9.44 12.51 -25.88
C GLY A 110 8.68 13.82 -26.10
N GLY A 111 7.57 14.05 -25.41
CA GLY A 111 6.73 15.24 -25.58
C GLY A 111 7.09 16.40 -24.64
N THR A 112 6.46 17.55 -24.90
CA THR A 112 6.53 18.74 -24.05
C THR A 112 5.13 19.32 -23.82
N ILE A 113 4.87 19.80 -22.60
CA ILE A 113 3.64 20.52 -22.28
C ILE A 113 3.85 21.98 -22.67
N ILE A 114 3.08 22.45 -23.66
CA ILE A 114 3.17 23.82 -24.20
C ILE A 114 2.30 24.78 -23.40
N ALA A 115 1.10 24.33 -23.03
CA ALA A 115 0.14 25.13 -22.31
C ALA A 115 -0.75 24.23 -21.46
N SER A 116 -1.35 24.83 -20.44
CA SER A 116 -2.36 24.19 -19.61
C SER A 116 -3.54 25.14 -19.46
N GLU A 117 -4.76 24.61 -19.46
CA GLU A 117 -5.96 25.39 -19.16
C GLU A 117 -7.05 24.52 -18.50
N TRP A 118 -8.02 25.16 -17.88
CA TRP A 118 -9.23 24.49 -17.41
C TRP A 118 -10.30 24.53 -18.49
N LYS A 119 -10.88 23.38 -18.87
CA LYS A 119 -12.03 23.31 -19.77
C LYS A 119 -13.26 22.76 -19.08
N TYR A 120 -14.41 23.32 -19.41
CA TYR A 120 -15.70 22.76 -19.06
C TYR A 120 -16.07 21.70 -20.11
N ILE A 121 -16.19 20.45 -19.69
CA ILE A 121 -16.49 19.32 -20.60
C ILE A 121 -17.66 18.48 -20.11
N GLY A 122 -18.37 17.88 -21.07
CA GLY A 122 -19.55 17.05 -20.84
C GLY A 122 -20.82 17.85 -20.56
N LYS A 123 -21.95 17.14 -20.45
CA LYS A 123 -23.27 17.73 -20.21
C LYS A 123 -23.35 18.45 -18.85
N ASN A 124 -22.60 17.98 -17.86
CA ASN A 124 -22.56 18.54 -16.51
C ASN A 124 -21.71 19.81 -16.41
N LYS A 125 -21.04 20.24 -17.50
CA LYS A 125 -20.06 21.34 -17.48
C LYS A 125 -19.06 21.15 -16.32
N GLU A 126 -18.45 19.97 -16.23
CA GLU A 126 -17.41 19.72 -15.23
C GLU A 126 -16.12 20.40 -15.67
N LYS A 127 -15.52 21.20 -14.78
CA LYS A 127 -14.24 21.86 -15.02
C LYS A 127 -13.10 20.85 -14.84
N LYS A 128 -12.35 20.56 -15.90
CA LYS A 128 -11.26 19.58 -15.90
C LYS A 128 -9.96 20.17 -16.46
N PRO A 129 -8.79 19.72 -15.98
CA PRO A 129 -7.51 20.21 -16.46
C PRO A 129 -7.18 19.62 -17.84
N TYR A 130 -6.84 20.51 -18.77
CA TYR A 130 -6.46 20.22 -20.14
C TYR A 130 -5.06 20.72 -20.42
N TYR A 131 -4.34 19.98 -21.24
CA TYR A 131 -2.95 20.27 -21.58
C TYR A 131 -2.79 20.29 -23.08
N ARG A 132 -2.16 21.34 -23.60
CA ARG A 132 -1.67 21.40 -24.96
C ARG A 132 -0.28 20.78 -24.98
N ILE A 133 -0.15 19.67 -25.67
CA ILE A 133 1.08 18.87 -25.69
C ILE A 133 1.62 18.91 -27.11
N GLN A 134 2.94 18.98 -27.23
CA GLN A 134 3.69 18.74 -28.45
C GLN A 134 4.41 17.40 -28.32
N CYS A 135 4.25 16.48 -29.29
CA CYS A 135 5.03 15.24 -29.27
C CYS A 135 6.47 15.51 -29.74
N GLY A 136 7.37 14.55 -29.48
CA GLY A 136 8.78 14.64 -29.88
C GLY A 136 9.00 14.67 -31.39
N GLY A 137 8.06 14.09 -32.14
CA GLY A 137 8.10 13.88 -33.59
C GLY A 137 7.40 12.56 -33.91
N ASP A 138 6.99 12.33 -35.14
CA ASP A 138 6.81 10.96 -35.64
C ASP A 138 8.19 10.38 -36.05
N ILE A 139 8.31 9.06 -36.00
CA ILE A 139 9.58 8.38 -36.29
C ILE A 139 9.97 8.57 -37.77
N GLU A 140 8.98 8.66 -38.65
CA GLU A 140 9.20 8.70 -40.10
C GLU A 140 9.45 10.12 -40.64
N ASN A 141 8.77 11.15 -40.13
CA ASN A 141 8.82 12.51 -40.73
C ASN A 141 9.31 13.59 -39.75
N ASN A 142 9.62 13.23 -38.50
CA ASN A 142 9.98 14.15 -37.43
C ASN A 142 8.96 15.31 -37.24
N GLU A 143 7.71 15.16 -37.67
CA GLU A 143 6.67 16.20 -37.56
C GLU A 143 6.18 16.30 -36.11
N LYS A 144 6.36 17.48 -35.50
CA LYS A 144 5.93 17.73 -34.13
C LYS A 144 4.45 18.13 -34.08
N HIS A 145 3.61 17.18 -33.75
CA HIS A 145 2.16 17.39 -33.62
C HIS A 145 1.79 18.05 -32.29
N LYS A 146 0.85 19.01 -32.36
CA LYS A 146 0.28 19.69 -31.18
C LYS A 146 -1.18 19.29 -30.99
N TRP A 147 -1.59 18.89 -29.79
CA TRP A 147 -2.99 18.57 -29.49
C TRP A 147 -3.37 18.91 -28.04
N TRP A 148 -4.68 19.01 -27.79
CA TRP A 148 -5.22 19.15 -26.44
C TRP A 148 -5.65 17.80 -25.88
N SER A 149 -5.28 17.49 -24.64
CA SER A 149 -5.68 16.27 -23.95
C SER A 149 -6.11 16.53 -22.51
N GLU A 150 -7.07 15.74 -22.04
CA GLU A 150 -7.48 15.71 -20.63
C GLU A 150 -6.43 14.93 -19.83
N LYS A 151 -6.15 15.38 -18.60
CA LYS A 151 -5.22 14.71 -17.67
C LYS A 151 -5.43 13.19 -17.59
N ASN A 152 -6.66 12.75 -17.36
CA ASN A 152 -6.98 11.33 -17.17
C ASN A 152 -6.75 10.51 -18.44
N LYS A 153 -6.89 11.11 -19.62
CA LYS A 153 -6.57 10.44 -20.89
C LYS A 153 -5.07 10.18 -21.02
N LEU A 154 -4.24 11.11 -20.56
CA LEU A 154 -2.78 10.94 -20.54
C LEU A 154 -2.36 9.88 -19.52
N LEU A 155 -2.93 9.93 -18.30
CA LEU A 155 -2.68 8.94 -17.25
C LEU A 155 -3.08 7.51 -17.68
N SER A 156 -4.14 7.38 -18.48
CA SER A 156 -4.56 6.10 -19.08
C SER A 156 -3.78 5.72 -20.35
N GLY A 157 -2.65 6.40 -20.61
CA GLY A 157 -1.73 6.09 -21.72
C GLY A 157 -2.17 6.58 -23.10
N SER A 158 -3.22 7.40 -23.20
CA SER A 158 -3.59 8.02 -24.48
C SER A 158 -2.53 9.06 -24.88
N TRP A 159 -2.13 9.06 -26.14
CA TRP A 159 -1.06 9.93 -26.64
C TRP A 159 -1.48 10.73 -27.88
N CYS A 160 -0.50 11.22 -28.65
CA CYS A 160 -0.71 12.00 -29.86
C CYS A 160 -1.62 11.26 -30.86
N PRO A 161 -2.78 11.82 -31.23
CA PRO A 161 -3.74 11.16 -32.11
C PRO A 161 -3.23 11.00 -33.54
N LYS A 162 -2.27 11.82 -33.97
CA LYS A 162 -1.62 11.68 -35.29
C LYS A 162 -0.58 10.55 -35.26
N CYS A 163 0.37 10.60 -34.32
CA CYS A 163 1.37 9.53 -34.16
C CYS A 163 0.71 8.16 -33.87
N SER A 164 -0.39 8.13 -33.11
CA SER A 164 -1.09 6.86 -32.80
C SER A 164 -1.85 6.27 -33.99
N LYS A 165 -2.19 7.08 -35.00
CA LYS A 165 -2.87 6.60 -36.22
C LYS A 165 -1.91 5.99 -37.23
N GLY A 166 -0.63 6.41 -37.19
CA GLY A 166 0.43 5.90 -38.04
C GLY A 166 1.11 4.65 -37.49
N LYS A 167 0.78 4.21 -36.26
CA LYS A 167 1.47 3.07 -35.66
C LYS A 167 1.27 1.80 -36.48
N SER A 168 2.37 1.10 -36.76
CA SER A 168 2.35 -0.25 -37.32
C SER A 168 1.74 -1.24 -36.31
N LEU A 169 1.42 -2.46 -36.76
CA LEU A 169 0.95 -3.49 -35.83
C LEU A 169 2.04 -3.86 -34.82
N GLU A 170 3.29 -3.84 -35.26
CA GLU A 170 4.50 -4.12 -34.50
C GLU A 170 4.68 -3.10 -33.36
N GLU A 171 4.52 -1.79 -33.64
CA GLU A 171 4.58 -0.77 -32.59
C GLU A 171 3.41 -0.90 -31.60
N HIS A 172 2.24 -1.32 -32.08
CA HIS A 172 1.12 -1.63 -31.19
C HIS A 172 1.36 -2.90 -30.37
N LYS A 173 2.06 -3.89 -30.91
CA LYS A 173 2.49 -5.13 -30.23
C LYS A 173 3.43 -4.79 -29.08
N MET A 174 4.48 -3.99 -29.34
CA MET A 174 5.43 -3.55 -28.31
C MET A 174 4.71 -2.87 -27.13
N ASP A 175 3.72 -2.02 -27.40
CA ASP A 175 2.96 -1.33 -26.35
C ASP A 175 2.15 -2.29 -25.42
N ILE A 176 1.92 -3.55 -25.81
CA ILE A 176 1.12 -4.50 -25.03
C ILE A 176 1.88 -5.78 -24.66
N GLU A 177 3.04 -6.04 -25.25
CA GLU A 177 3.79 -7.27 -25.08
C GLU A 177 4.16 -7.51 -23.61
N ASP A 178 4.64 -6.47 -22.92
CA ASP A 178 4.91 -6.53 -21.48
C ASP A 178 3.68 -6.89 -20.66
N ILE A 179 2.52 -6.29 -20.98
CA ILE A 179 1.26 -6.57 -20.27
C ILE A 179 0.84 -8.03 -20.47
N VAL A 180 1.02 -8.54 -21.69
CA VAL A 180 0.71 -9.92 -22.04
C VAL A 180 1.66 -10.88 -21.32
N ASN A 181 2.97 -10.59 -21.34
CA ASN A 181 4.00 -11.40 -20.69
C ASN A 181 3.85 -11.42 -19.16
N ILE A 182 3.58 -10.27 -18.52
CA ILE A 182 3.30 -10.17 -17.07
C ILE A 182 2.10 -11.03 -16.68
N ARG A 183 1.13 -11.20 -17.59
CA ARG A 183 -0.04 -12.05 -17.39
C ARG A 183 0.17 -13.49 -17.87
N GLY A 184 1.42 -13.88 -18.12
CA GLY A 184 1.85 -15.20 -18.58
C GLY A 184 1.51 -15.51 -20.03
N GLY A 185 0.92 -14.59 -20.79
CA GLY A 185 0.55 -14.83 -22.19
C GLY A 185 1.69 -14.67 -23.18
N ARG A 186 1.42 -15.01 -24.45
CA ARG A 186 2.26 -14.66 -25.60
C ARG A 186 1.40 -14.27 -26.81
N ILE A 187 1.81 -13.22 -27.53
CA ILE A 187 1.16 -12.81 -28.79
C ILE A 187 1.65 -13.75 -29.90
N ILE A 188 0.72 -14.40 -30.61
CA ILE A 188 1.05 -15.33 -31.69
C ILE A 188 0.68 -14.83 -33.08
N ASP A 189 -0.26 -13.88 -33.18
CA ASP A 189 -0.65 -13.24 -34.44
C ASP A 189 -1.24 -11.85 -34.16
N MET A 190 -1.25 -10.98 -35.16
CA MET A 190 -1.81 -9.63 -35.07
C MET A 190 -2.37 -9.19 -36.42
N LYS A 191 -3.52 -8.51 -36.38
CA LYS A 191 -4.13 -7.96 -37.59
C LYS A 191 -4.97 -6.74 -37.31
N TRP A 192 -5.18 -5.95 -38.35
CA TRP A 192 -6.14 -4.87 -38.33
C TRP A 192 -7.57 -5.41 -38.48
N ARG A 193 -8.50 -4.88 -37.69
CA ARG A 193 -9.93 -5.05 -37.92
C ARG A 193 -10.60 -3.69 -37.99
N TYR A 194 -11.69 -3.62 -38.75
CA TYR A 194 -12.50 -2.42 -38.90
C TYR A 194 -13.79 -2.58 -38.11
N ASP A 195 -14.20 -1.53 -37.41
CA ASP A 195 -15.53 -1.51 -36.79
C ASP A 195 -16.61 -1.12 -37.81
N LYS A 196 -17.87 -1.07 -37.36
CA LYS A 196 -19.02 -0.66 -38.19
C LYS A 196 -18.92 0.78 -38.73
N LYS A 197 -18.03 1.62 -38.17
CA LYS A 197 -17.76 3.00 -38.61
C LYS A 197 -16.49 3.09 -39.45
N ASN A 198 -16.01 1.96 -39.94
CA ASN A 198 -14.77 1.83 -40.72
C ASN A 198 -13.52 2.36 -40.00
N ARG A 199 -13.51 2.34 -38.66
CA ARG A 199 -12.35 2.73 -37.86
C ARG A 199 -11.45 1.51 -37.68
N LYS A 200 -10.17 1.71 -37.95
CA LYS A 200 -9.13 0.67 -37.92
C LYS A 200 -8.61 0.45 -36.49
N TYR A 201 -8.58 -0.80 -36.03
CA TYR A 201 -8.19 -1.20 -34.68
C TYR A 201 -7.21 -2.39 -34.70
N PRO A 202 -6.15 -2.37 -33.89
CA PRO A 202 -5.22 -3.50 -33.80
C PRO A 202 -5.83 -4.59 -32.91
N TYR A 203 -5.89 -5.81 -33.45
CA TYR A 203 -6.29 -7.02 -32.75
C TYR A 203 -5.11 -7.95 -32.63
N PHE A 204 -4.98 -8.59 -31.47
CA PHE A 204 -3.90 -9.51 -31.16
C PHE A 204 -4.49 -10.87 -30.85
N LEU A 205 -4.00 -11.91 -31.51
CA LEU A 205 -4.26 -13.28 -31.15
C LEU A 205 -3.26 -13.65 -30.08
N ILE A 206 -3.77 -13.98 -28.91
CA ILE A 206 -2.93 -14.24 -27.75
C ILE A 206 -3.20 -15.66 -27.27
N VAL A 207 -2.11 -16.36 -26.97
CA VAL A 207 -2.11 -17.61 -26.22
C VAL A 207 -1.93 -17.25 -24.75
N CYS A 208 -2.88 -17.62 -23.89
CA CYS A 208 -2.63 -17.48 -22.45
C CYS A 208 -1.55 -18.48 -22.00
N GLY A 209 -0.77 -18.13 -20.98
CA GLY A 209 0.30 -18.98 -20.47
C GLY A 209 -0.14 -20.37 -20.08
N GLY A 210 -1.33 -20.47 -19.46
CA GLY A 210 -1.71 -21.67 -18.75
C GLY A 210 -0.76 -21.88 -17.57
N ASP A 211 -1.30 -22.17 -16.39
CA ASP A 211 -0.42 -22.27 -15.21
C ASP A 211 0.41 -23.59 -15.21
N ASN A 212 0.10 -24.56 -16.11
CA ASN A 212 0.77 -25.87 -16.22
C ASN A 212 0.96 -26.30 -17.69
N GLU A 213 2.00 -27.09 -18.00
CA GLU A 213 2.28 -27.66 -19.34
C GLU A 213 1.13 -28.51 -19.90
N GLU A 214 0.31 -29.09 -19.03
CA GLU A 214 -0.84 -29.92 -19.38
C GLU A 214 -2.14 -29.14 -19.64
N ASN A 215 -2.19 -27.84 -19.29
CA ASN A 215 -3.40 -27.05 -19.49
C ASN A 215 -3.49 -26.59 -20.95
N GLU A 216 -4.64 -26.85 -21.60
CA GLU A 216 -4.92 -26.39 -22.96
C GLU A 216 -4.63 -24.88 -23.10
N LYS A 217 -3.61 -24.56 -23.90
CA LYS A 217 -3.24 -23.18 -24.24
C LYS A 217 -4.40 -22.53 -25.02
N HIS A 218 -5.12 -21.63 -24.36
CA HIS A 218 -6.25 -20.96 -24.97
C HIS A 218 -5.82 -19.82 -25.89
N GLN A 219 -6.26 -19.87 -27.14
CA GLN A 219 -6.10 -18.81 -28.11
C GLN A 219 -7.35 -17.93 -28.19
N PHE A 220 -7.17 -16.61 -28.15
CA PHE A 220 -8.26 -15.67 -28.36
C PHE A 220 -7.78 -14.34 -28.93
N TRP A 221 -8.63 -13.74 -29.75
CA TRP A 221 -8.41 -12.40 -30.28
C TRP A 221 -8.86 -11.36 -29.25
N ILE A 222 -7.98 -10.42 -28.92
CA ILE A 222 -8.29 -9.31 -28.02
C ILE A 222 -7.95 -7.96 -28.67
N TYR A 223 -8.72 -6.94 -28.34
CA TYR A 223 -8.47 -5.57 -28.75
C TYR A 223 -7.55 -4.88 -27.73
N LYS A 224 -6.62 -4.03 -28.20
CA LYS A 224 -5.63 -3.34 -27.34
C LYS A 224 -6.24 -2.65 -26.11
N SER A 225 -7.40 -2.00 -26.23
CA SER A 225 -8.01 -1.32 -25.06
C SER A 225 -8.51 -2.28 -24.00
N ASP A 226 -8.80 -3.52 -24.37
CA ASP A 226 -9.28 -4.55 -23.45
C ASP A 226 -8.14 -5.10 -22.60
N LEU A 227 -6.87 -4.91 -23.01
CA LEU A 227 -5.73 -5.32 -22.19
C LEU A 227 -5.39 -4.33 -21.07
N ARG A 228 -5.97 -3.12 -21.06
CA ARG A 228 -5.55 -2.06 -20.13
C ARG A 228 -5.84 -2.40 -18.66
N PRO A 229 -4.94 -2.08 -17.72
CA PRO A 229 -5.11 -2.37 -16.29
C PRO A 229 -6.32 -1.69 -15.65
N ASP A 230 -6.75 -0.55 -16.19
CA ASP A 230 -7.87 0.26 -15.71
C ASP A 230 -9.24 -0.23 -16.19
N ASN A 231 -9.27 -1.21 -17.11
CA ASN A 231 -10.51 -1.78 -17.59
C ASN A 231 -11.11 -2.69 -16.49
N TYR A 232 -11.98 -2.09 -15.67
CA TYR A 232 -12.57 -2.66 -14.44
C TYR A 232 -13.17 -4.07 -14.60
N HIS A 233 -13.54 -4.47 -15.82
CA HIS A 233 -14.10 -5.78 -16.11
C HIS A 233 -13.07 -6.93 -16.17
N LEU A 234 -11.77 -6.63 -16.19
CA LEU A 234 -10.71 -7.61 -16.40
C LEU A 234 -9.67 -7.61 -15.27
N LYS A 235 -10.06 -7.20 -14.06
CA LYS A 235 -9.23 -7.34 -12.85
C LYS A 235 -8.95 -8.83 -12.58
N GLY A 236 -7.86 -9.33 -13.16
CA GLY A 236 -7.26 -10.63 -12.86
C GLY A 236 -7.47 -11.72 -13.91
N VAL A 237 -8.46 -11.60 -14.81
CA VAL A 237 -8.69 -12.65 -15.81
C VAL A 237 -8.95 -12.06 -17.19
N TRP A 238 -7.99 -12.23 -18.09
CA TRP A 238 -8.00 -11.71 -19.46
C TRP A 238 -8.32 -12.81 -20.50
N CYS A 239 -8.19 -14.08 -20.12
CA CYS A 239 -8.63 -15.23 -20.91
C CYS A 239 -10.00 -15.72 -20.43
N ARG A 240 -11.04 -15.61 -21.26
CA ARG A 240 -12.40 -16.06 -20.91
C ARG A 240 -12.49 -17.56 -20.61
N LYS A 241 -11.65 -18.38 -21.24
CA LYS A 241 -11.61 -19.82 -20.95
C LYS A 241 -10.98 -20.08 -19.58
N CYS A 242 -9.88 -19.41 -19.24
CA CYS A 242 -9.31 -19.47 -17.89
C CYS A 242 -10.24 -18.87 -16.81
N GLN A 243 -11.14 -17.95 -17.19
CA GLN A 243 -12.17 -17.42 -16.29
C GLN A 243 -13.22 -18.45 -15.93
N ASN A 244 -13.47 -19.40 -16.82
CA ASN A 244 -14.41 -20.49 -16.60
C ASN A 244 -13.75 -21.72 -15.97
N LYS A 245 -12.57 -21.56 -15.34
CA LYS A 245 -11.98 -22.63 -14.56
C LYS A 245 -12.99 -23.10 -13.51
N THR A 246 -13.08 -24.41 -13.32
CA THR A 246 -13.83 -24.98 -12.21
C THR A 246 -13.15 -24.62 -10.90
N LEU A 247 -13.86 -24.79 -9.80
CA LEU A 247 -13.29 -24.51 -8.49
C LEU A 247 -12.11 -25.44 -8.17
N ASP A 248 -12.18 -26.69 -8.61
CA ASP A 248 -11.12 -27.69 -8.45
C ASP A 248 -9.87 -27.32 -9.27
N GLN A 249 -10.05 -26.77 -10.47
CA GLN A 249 -8.93 -26.24 -11.25
C GLN A 249 -8.28 -25.04 -10.53
N HIS A 250 -9.08 -24.18 -9.90
CA HIS A 250 -8.54 -23.11 -9.08
C HIS A 250 -7.86 -23.60 -7.80
N GLN A 251 -8.30 -24.71 -7.20
CA GLN A 251 -7.59 -25.37 -6.10
C GLN A 251 -6.21 -25.82 -6.56
N LYS A 252 -6.14 -26.60 -7.65
CA LYS A 252 -4.87 -27.09 -8.19
C LYS A 252 -3.87 -25.96 -8.45
N ASP A 253 -4.34 -24.82 -8.98
CA ASP A 253 -3.50 -23.64 -9.23
C ASP A 253 -2.82 -23.06 -7.96
N ILE A 254 -3.32 -23.35 -6.76
CA ILE A 254 -2.78 -22.81 -5.50
C ILE A 254 -2.26 -23.88 -4.56
N GLU A 255 -2.48 -25.16 -4.85
CA GLU A 255 -2.20 -26.27 -3.93
C GLU A 255 -0.71 -26.37 -3.62
N ASP A 256 0.15 -26.38 -4.64
CA ASP A 256 1.61 -26.38 -4.50
C ASP A 256 2.12 -25.16 -3.71
N TYR A 257 1.51 -23.99 -3.92
CA TYR A 257 1.86 -22.78 -3.17
C TYR A 257 1.46 -22.91 -1.69
N ILE A 258 0.25 -23.37 -1.40
CA ILE A 258 -0.22 -23.57 -0.02
C ILE A 258 0.61 -24.62 0.69
N ASP A 259 0.94 -25.74 0.02
CA ASP A 259 1.77 -26.81 0.59
C ASP A 259 3.20 -26.32 0.88
N LYS A 260 3.82 -25.61 -0.06
CA LYS A 260 5.15 -24.98 0.14
C LYS A 260 5.18 -24.00 1.30
N MET A 261 4.08 -23.29 1.55
CA MET A 261 3.95 -22.39 2.70
C MET A 261 3.60 -23.13 4.00
N GLY A 262 3.49 -24.45 3.97
CA GLY A 262 3.10 -25.28 5.10
C GLY A 262 1.64 -25.08 5.45
N GLY A 263 0.74 -25.09 4.48
CA GLY A 263 -0.70 -24.96 4.69
C GLY A 263 -1.46 -26.16 4.14
N LYS A 264 -2.76 -26.19 4.38
CA LYS A 264 -3.67 -27.16 3.77
C LYS A 264 -4.96 -26.47 3.33
N ILE A 265 -5.47 -26.86 2.16
CA ILE A 265 -6.80 -26.45 1.71
C ILE A 265 -7.82 -27.40 2.35
N LEU A 266 -8.70 -26.86 3.19
CA LEU A 266 -9.73 -27.64 3.87
C LEU A 266 -11.02 -27.71 3.07
N LYS A 267 -11.42 -26.58 2.46
CA LYS A 267 -12.63 -26.43 1.64
C LYS A 267 -12.42 -25.35 0.59
N HIS A 268 -13.25 -25.34 -0.43
CA HIS A 268 -13.35 -24.25 -1.39
C HIS A 268 -14.80 -24.01 -1.79
N GLU A 269 -15.15 -22.76 -2.08
CA GLU A 269 -16.47 -22.42 -2.62
C GLU A 269 -16.39 -21.20 -3.54
N TRP A 270 -17.43 -21.00 -4.33
CA TRP A 270 -17.62 -19.76 -5.08
C TRP A 270 -18.36 -18.75 -4.22
N ARG A 271 -17.82 -17.53 -4.10
CA ARG A 271 -18.54 -16.40 -3.50
C ARG A 271 -18.78 -15.31 -4.54
N TYR A 272 -19.87 -14.57 -4.36
CA TYR A 272 -20.18 -13.41 -5.19
C TYR A 272 -19.82 -12.14 -4.44
N GLU A 273 -18.86 -11.39 -4.96
CA GLU A 273 -18.49 -10.09 -4.40
C GLU A 273 -19.04 -8.96 -5.27
N LYS A 274 -19.53 -7.91 -4.61
CA LYS A 274 -20.03 -6.72 -5.30
C LYS A 274 -18.86 -5.81 -5.65
N HIS A 275 -18.56 -5.70 -6.94
CA HIS A 275 -17.58 -4.75 -7.46
C HIS A 275 -18.31 -3.69 -8.30
N GLY A 276 -18.68 -2.60 -7.64
CA GLY A 276 -19.49 -1.53 -8.25
C GLY A 276 -20.92 -2.01 -8.53
N LYS A 277 -21.29 -2.06 -9.81
CA LYS A 277 -22.63 -2.48 -10.26
C LYS A 277 -22.73 -3.98 -10.57
N TYR A 278 -21.62 -4.72 -10.56
CA TYR A 278 -21.57 -6.11 -10.97
C TYR A 278 -21.23 -7.01 -9.77
N ASN A 279 -21.84 -8.19 -9.74
CA ASN A 279 -21.44 -9.27 -8.85
C ASN A 279 -20.42 -10.13 -9.60
N THR A 280 -19.19 -10.19 -9.09
CA THR A 280 -18.13 -11.02 -9.66
C THR A 280 -18.07 -12.32 -8.86
N LYS A 281 -18.05 -13.45 -9.57
CA LYS A 281 -17.87 -14.78 -8.98
C LYS A 281 -16.37 -14.98 -8.71
N ILE A 282 -15.99 -15.17 -7.44
CA ILE A 282 -14.61 -15.26 -6.99
C ILE A 282 -14.40 -16.59 -6.25
N PRO A 283 -13.33 -17.34 -6.55
CA PRO A 283 -13.04 -18.58 -5.85
C PRO A 283 -12.45 -18.27 -4.47
N TYR A 284 -13.07 -18.85 -3.44
CA TYR A 284 -12.68 -18.75 -2.05
C TYR A 284 -12.20 -20.09 -1.53
N PHE A 285 -11.17 -20.05 -0.69
CA PHE A 285 -10.54 -21.21 -0.10
C PHE A 285 -10.55 -21.07 1.42
N TYR A 286 -10.99 -22.12 2.10
CA TYR A 286 -10.86 -22.26 3.54
C TYR A 286 -9.55 -23.00 3.81
N LEU A 287 -8.59 -22.28 4.36
CA LEU A 287 -7.24 -22.77 4.56
C LEU A 287 -6.99 -23.09 6.02
N GLU A 288 -6.05 -23.99 6.27
CA GLU A 288 -5.40 -24.24 7.55
C GLU A 288 -3.91 -23.91 7.41
N CYS A 289 -3.32 -23.18 8.36
CA CYS A 289 -1.87 -23.06 8.42
C CYS A 289 -1.25 -24.13 9.34
N ASN A 290 -0.09 -24.68 8.96
CA ASN A 290 0.68 -25.65 9.75
C ASN A 290 1.56 -24.96 10.81
N ASN A 291 1.02 -23.94 11.49
CA ASN A 291 1.70 -23.32 12.63
C ASN A 291 1.69 -24.32 13.79
N LYS A 292 2.87 -24.61 14.36
CA LYS A 292 3.11 -25.64 15.38
C LYS A 292 2.29 -25.43 16.66
N GLU A 293 2.05 -24.19 17.07
CA GLU A 293 1.30 -23.92 18.31
C GLU A 293 -0.21 -23.88 18.11
N LYS A 294 -0.66 -23.20 17.04
CA LYS A 294 -2.09 -23.02 16.77
C LYS A 294 -2.35 -22.98 15.28
N LYS A 295 -3.01 -24.02 14.78
CA LYS A 295 -3.54 -24.07 13.43
C LYS A 295 -4.57 -22.95 13.26
N HIS A 296 -4.26 -21.97 12.42
CA HIS A 296 -5.19 -20.93 12.03
C HIS A 296 -6.03 -21.42 10.86
N MET A 297 -7.33 -21.14 10.89
CA MET A 297 -8.22 -21.42 9.77
C MET A 297 -8.93 -20.15 9.33
N TRP A 298 -8.98 -19.89 8.03
CA TRP A 298 -9.65 -18.69 7.50
C TRP A 298 -10.10 -18.89 6.05
N TRP A 299 -11.12 -18.12 5.65
CA TRP A 299 -11.54 -17.99 4.26
C TRP A 299 -10.75 -16.89 3.56
N VAL A 300 -10.31 -17.15 2.34
CA VAL A 300 -9.57 -16.18 1.53
C VAL A 300 -9.83 -16.35 0.04
N ALA A 301 -9.97 -15.23 -0.66
CA ALA A 301 -10.09 -15.22 -2.12
C ALA A 301 -8.76 -15.61 -2.77
N LYS A 302 -8.78 -16.39 -3.87
CA LYS A 302 -7.56 -16.78 -4.63
C LYS A 302 -6.63 -15.60 -4.91
N GLY A 303 -7.20 -14.49 -5.37
CA GLY A 303 -6.46 -13.28 -5.73
C GLY A 303 -5.79 -12.56 -4.55
N ASN A 304 -6.03 -13.00 -3.31
CA ASN A 304 -5.36 -12.51 -2.12
C ASN A 304 -4.28 -13.48 -1.59
N LEU A 305 -4.29 -14.74 -2.05
CA LEU A 305 -3.29 -15.75 -1.69
C LEU A 305 -2.01 -15.60 -2.49
N LEU A 306 -2.14 -15.42 -3.80
CA LEU A 306 -1.00 -15.38 -4.69
C LEU A 306 -0.28 -14.03 -4.60
N PRO A 307 1.05 -14.03 -4.68
CA PRO A 307 1.84 -12.85 -4.96
C PRO A 307 1.24 -12.05 -6.12
N LYS A 308 1.01 -10.76 -5.89
CA LYS A 308 0.65 -9.79 -6.95
C LYS A 308 1.56 -8.57 -6.81
N PRO A 309 1.74 -7.72 -7.83
CA PRO A 309 2.58 -6.53 -7.71
C PRO A 309 2.24 -5.65 -6.49
N SER A 310 0.96 -5.61 -6.08
CA SER A 310 0.49 -4.89 -4.89
C SER A 310 0.59 -5.67 -3.56
N ASN A 311 0.99 -6.94 -3.59
CA ASN A 311 1.19 -7.83 -2.44
C ASN A 311 2.18 -8.95 -2.85
N PRO A 312 3.45 -8.63 -3.15
CA PRO A 312 4.35 -9.52 -3.89
C PRO A 312 4.87 -10.71 -3.10
N THR A 313 4.53 -10.82 -1.82
CA THR A 313 4.83 -11.99 -1.00
C THR A 313 3.60 -12.77 -0.60
N GLY A 314 2.39 -12.29 -0.92
CA GLY A 314 1.14 -12.98 -0.62
C GLY A 314 1.12 -13.48 0.82
N SER A 315 0.89 -12.61 1.81
CA SER A 315 0.78 -13.07 3.20
C SER A 315 -0.35 -14.10 3.33
N TRP A 316 0.00 -15.38 3.24
CA TRP A 316 -0.98 -16.42 2.96
C TRP A 316 -1.88 -16.63 4.18
N CYS A 317 -1.30 -16.63 5.39
CA CYS A 317 -2.03 -16.59 6.65
C CYS A 317 -2.17 -15.15 7.18
N LEU A 318 -3.39 -14.63 7.18
CA LEU A 318 -3.73 -13.29 7.72
C LEU A 318 -3.31 -13.15 9.18
N ILE A 319 -3.55 -14.20 9.98
CA ILE A 319 -3.24 -14.20 11.40
C ILE A 319 -1.72 -14.20 11.64
N CYS A 320 -0.95 -15.01 10.92
CA CYS A 320 0.52 -14.99 11.03
C CYS A 320 1.11 -13.64 10.56
N LYS A 321 0.51 -12.97 9.56
CA LYS A 321 0.93 -11.63 9.16
C LYS A 321 0.64 -10.59 10.22
N ASP A 322 -0.58 -10.58 10.77
CA ASP A 322 -0.96 -9.65 11.82
C ASP A 322 -0.08 -9.86 13.05
N ARG A 323 0.34 -11.11 13.29
CA ARG A 323 1.31 -11.46 14.31
C ARG A 323 2.72 -10.92 14.03
N ILE A 324 3.28 -11.12 12.83
CA ILE A 324 4.59 -10.52 12.48
C ILE A 324 4.55 -8.99 12.61
N ARG A 325 3.44 -8.38 12.21
CA ARG A 325 3.23 -6.94 12.38
C ARG A 325 3.23 -6.55 13.86
N ALA A 326 2.45 -7.24 14.69
CA ALA A 326 2.41 -6.98 16.14
C ALA A 326 3.80 -7.18 16.79
N VAL A 327 4.52 -8.24 16.41
CA VAL A 327 5.91 -8.47 16.85
C VAL A 327 6.80 -7.31 16.46
N SER A 328 6.72 -6.82 15.21
CA SER A 328 7.48 -5.65 14.75
C SER A 328 7.16 -4.43 15.61
N GLU A 329 5.87 -4.12 15.80
CA GLU A 329 5.41 -2.97 16.59
C GLU A 329 5.91 -3.04 18.05
N TYR A 330 5.92 -4.22 18.67
CA TYR A 330 6.44 -4.38 20.02
C TYR A 330 7.96 -4.30 20.08
N ALA A 331 8.66 -4.94 19.15
CA ALA A 331 10.12 -4.99 19.09
C ALA A 331 10.73 -3.60 18.86
N HIS A 332 10.14 -2.79 17.98
CA HIS A 332 10.64 -1.45 17.65
C HIS A 332 10.77 -0.58 18.90
N ILE A 333 9.72 -0.53 19.74
CA ILE A 333 9.69 0.28 20.96
C ILE A 333 10.80 -0.13 21.94
N ILE A 334 11.06 -1.43 22.06
CA ILE A 334 12.09 -1.95 22.96
C ILE A 334 13.48 -1.59 22.42
N ILE A 335 13.73 -1.85 21.13
CA ILE A 335 15.00 -1.54 20.45
C ILE A 335 15.28 -0.05 20.55
N GLU A 336 14.28 0.77 20.29
CA GLU A 336 14.37 2.23 20.35
C GLU A 336 14.74 2.72 21.76
N TYR A 337 14.02 2.28 22.79
CA TYR A 337 14.31 2.65 24.17
C TYR A 337 15.74 2.31 24.58
N TYR A 338 16.20 1.09 24.31
CA TYR A 338 17.56 0.69 24.67
C TYR A 338 18.63 1.36 23.80
N CYS A 339 18.29 1.75 22.57
CA CYS A 339 19.17 2.55 21.73
C CYS A 339 19.32 3.97 22.31
N LEU A 340 18.24 4.63 22.70
CA LEU A 340 18.28 5.95 23.34
C LEU A 340 19.04 5.90 24.69
N LYS A 341 18.79 4.86 25.50
CA LYS A 341 19.53 4.61 26.75
C LYS A 341 21.03 4.43 26.48
N TYR A 342 21.40 3.72 25.41
CA TYR A 342 22.80 3.56 25.00
C TYR A 342 23.43 4.88 24.54
N LEU A 343 22.76 5.62 23.68
CA LEU A 343 23.26 6.90 23.17
C LEU A 343 23.51 7.87 24.32
N HIS A 344 22.59 7.95 25.29
CA HIS A 344 22.78 8.73 26.50
C HIS A 344 24.00 8.28 27.31
N LEU A 345 24.21 6.97 27.47
CA LEU A 345 25.36 6.41 28.19
C LEU A 345 26.71 6.81 27.57
N ILE A 346 26.77 7.00 26.24
CA ILE A 346 27.98 7.42 25.52
C ILE A 346 27.95 8.90 25.12
N ASN A 347 27.07 9.70 25.74
CA ASN A 347 26.92 11.14 25.52
C ASN A 347 26.58 11.55 24.07
N CYS A 348 25.93 10.67 23.31
CA CYS A 348 25.39 10.95 21.98
C CYS A 348 23.91 11.36 22.06
N HIS A 349 23.46 12.18 21.12
CA HIS A 349 22.07 12.62 21.05
C HIS A 349 21.26 11.76 20.06
N GLY A 350 20.07 11.35 20.50
CA GLY A 350 19.08 10.69 19.68
C GLY A 350 17.68 10.95 20.20
N ARG A 351 16.68 10.75 19.36
CA ARG A 351 15.28 11.01 19.68
C ARG A 351 14.32 10.09 18.94
N HIS A 352 13.17 9.86 19.56
CA HIS A 352 11.98 9.37 18.89
C HIS A 352 11.40 10.48 18.01
N GLU A 353 11.09 10.20 16.74
CA GLU A 353 10.51 11.22 15.86
C GLU A 353 8.99 11.33 16.11
N SER A 354 8.59 12.17 17.05
CA SER A 354 7.18 12.38 17.43
C SER A 354 6.42 13.40 16.53
N THR A 355 7.12 14.11 15.64
CA THR A 355 6.64 15.35 14.99
C THR A 355 6.15 15.21 13.54
N LEU A 356 6.36 14.08 12.86
CA LEU A 356 5.97 13.89 11.44
C LEU A 356 4.52 13.38 11.28
N ASP A 357 3.92 13.30 10.10
CA ASP A 357 2.56 12.72 9.95
C ASP A 357 2.57 11.20 10.25
N GLU A 358 1.46 10.64 10.76
CA GLU A 358 1.28 9.23 11.23
C GLU A 358 1.65 8.11 10.21
N GLY A 359 2.08 8.43 8.99
CA GLY A 359 2.44 7.46 7.95
C GLY A 359 3.90 7.48 7.50
N SER A 360 4.69 8.46 7.96
CA SER A 360 6.02 8.74 7.41
C SER A 360 7.02 9.14 8.51
N ARG A 361 7.17 8.31 9.53
CA ARG A 361 8.16 8.54 10.59
C ARG A 361 9.21 7.43 10.58
N PRO A 362 10.52 7.75 10.58
CA PRO A 362 11.52 6.77 11.00
C PRO A 362 11.30 6.45 12.50
N ASP A 363 11.70 5.26 12.93
CA ASP A 363 11.53 4.84 14.32
C ASP A 363 12.48 5.62 15.26
N LEU A 364 13.72 5.87 14.83
CA LEU A 364 14.75 6.54 15.64
C LEU A 364 15.55 7.53 14.78
N ILE A 365 15.91 8.67 15.35
CA ILE A 365 16.87 9.60 14.75
C ILE A 365 18.07 9.78 15.69
N ILE A 366 19.28 9.67 15.15
CA ILE A 366 20.53 9.96 15.84
C ILE A 366 21.15 11.21 15.22
N ASP A 367 21.55 12.17 16.06
CA ASP A 367 22.24 13.37 15.60
C ASP A 367 23.72 13.06 15.35
N ARG A 368 24.23 13.42 14.17
CA ARG A 368 25.64 13.28 13.79
C ARG A 368 26.44 14.50 14.26
N ASP A 369 26.39 14.76 15.56
CA ASP A 369 27.16 15.81 16.21
C ASP A 369 28.59 15.36 16.55
N ASP A 370 29.33 16.18 17.30
CA ASP A 370 30.71 15.87 17.67
C ASP A 370 30.81 14.67 18.62
N SER A 371 29.80 14.46 19.49
CA SER A 371 29.74 13.26 20.32
C SER A 371 29.59 12.00 19.48
N PHE A 372 28.73 12.00 18.46
CA PHE A 372 28.59 10.87 17.54
C PHE A 372 29.89 10.59 16.79
N LYS A 373 30.55 11.64 16.27
CA LYS A 373 31.81 11.54 15.52
C LYS A 373 32.95 10.98 16.37
N ILE A 374 32.93 11.19 17.68
CA ILE A 374 33.95 10.68 18.60
C ILE A 374 33.62 9.24 19.03
N ASN A 375 32.37 8.95 19.36
CA ASN A 375 32.01 7.71 20.07
C ASN A 375 31.49 6.59 19.15
N ILE A 376 30.96 6.91 17.97
CA ILE A 376 30.34 5.94 17.05
C ILE A 376 31.10 5.88 15.72
N GLU A 377 31.28 7.02 15.07
CA GLU A 377 31.82 7.10 13.70
C GLU A 377 33.20 6.44 13.49
N PRO A 378 34.16 6.48 14.44
CA PRO A 378 35.48 5.89 14.23
C PRO A 378 35.48 4.36 14.21
N TYR A 379 34.43 3.74 14.77
CA TYR A 379 34.37 2.29 15.02
C TYR A 379 33.51 1.54 14.03
N GLN A 380 32.78 2.26 13.17
CA GLN A 380 31.93 1.65 12.16
C GLN A 380 32.67 1.56 10.83
N ASN A 381 32.36 0.51 10.08
CA ASN A 381 32.78 0.32 8.69
C ASN A 381 31.57 0.12 7.77
N ILE A 382 30.39 0.47 8.28
CA ILE A 382 29.09 0.22 7.66
C ILE A 382 28.71 1.39 6.76
N VAL A 383 28.80 2.62 7.29
CA VAL A 383 28.48 3.84 6.55
C VAL A 383 29.74 4.70 6.39
N SER A 384 30.28 4.81 5.19
CA SER A 384 31.53 5.57 4.99
C SER A 384 31.27 7.07 4.78
N PHE A 385 30.92 7.79 5.85
CA PHE A 385 30.62 9.23 5.78
C PHE A 385 31.80 10.08 5.27
N LEU A 386 33.04 9.67 5.56
CA LEU A 386 34.25 10.43 5.21
C LEU A 386 34.70 10.25 3.74
N LYS A 387 34.27 9.19 3.05
CA LYS A 387 34.74 8.91 1.68
C LYS A 387 33.99 9.67 0.60
N ASN A 388 32.82 10.21 0.93
CA ASN A 388 31.97 10.92 -0.01
C ASN A 388 31.74 12.34 0.50
N ALA A 389 32.22 13.34 -0.24
CA ALA A 389 32.10 14.76 0.14
C ALA A 389 30.63 15.16 0.43
N TYR A 390 29.66 14.53 -0.24
CA TYR A 390 28.24 14.75 0.00
C TYR A 390 27.78 14.24 1.37
N LEU A 391 28.38 13.16 1.88
CA LEU A 391 28.01 12.58 3.18
C LEU A 391 28.51 13.41 4.37
N ASN A 392 29.45 14.34 4.16
CA ASN A 392 29.86 15.28 5.20
C ASN A 392 28.73 16.27 5.57
N GLU A 393 27.73 16.48 4.70
CA GLU A 393 26.57 17.33 4.98
C GLU A 393 25.50 16.64 5.85
N ILE A 394 25.63 15.33 6.09
CA ILE A 394 24.70 14.57 6.91
C ILE A 394 24.81 15.02 8.36
N LYS A 395 23.66 15.47 8.88
CA LYS A 395 23.46 15.91 10.27
C LYS A 395 22.68 14.90 11.10
N GLU A 396 21.91 14.04 10.45
CA GLU A 396 20.99 13.12 11.11
C GLU A 396 21.06 11.74 10.46
N ILE A 397 20.91 10.70 11.27
CA ILE A 397 20.80 9.31 10.81
C ILE A 397 19.45 8.79 11.27
N ALA A 398 18.54 8.60 10.32
CA ALA A 398 17.24 8.00 10.54
C ALA A 398 17.33 6.48 10.46
N PHE A 399 16.75 5.81 11.44
CA PHE A 399 16.61 4.36 11.50
C PHE A 399 15.16 3.98 11.32
N ASP A 400 14.92 2.97 10.49
CA ASP A 400 13.60 2.40 10.28
C ASP A 400 13.72 0.87 10.38
N PHE A 401 13.32 0.34 11.53
CA PHE A 401 13.39 -1.08 11.83
C PHE A 401 12.29 -1.82 11.08
N THR A 402 12.52 -3.08 10.73
CA THR A 402 11.46 -3.90 10.17
C THR A 402 11.67 -5.39 10.39
N MET A 403 10.57 -6.07 10.74
CA MET A 403 10.45 -7.53 10.69
C MET A 403 9.90 -8.03 9.34
N SER A 404 9.53 -7.11 8.44
CA SER A 404 8.95 -7.46 7.14
C SER A 404 10.04 -7.98 6.22
N LEU A 405 9.83 -9.18 5.68
CA LEU A 405 10.68 -9.77 4.64
C LEU A 405 10.07 -9.57 3.25
N ILE A 406 9.28 -8.51 3.08
CA ILE A 406 8.54 -8.21 1.86
C ILE A 406 9.28 -7.11 1.12
N PRO A 407 10.01 -7.40 0.03
CA PRO A 407 10.84 -6.39 -0.64
C PRO A 407 10.09 -5.11 -0.98
N SER A 408 8.88 -5.20 -1.54
CA SER A 408 8.07 -4.00 -1.83
C SER A 408 7.69 -3.15 -0.61
N ASN A 409 7.48 -3.77 0.56
CA ASN A 409 7.22 -3.00 1.79
C ASN A 409 8.48 -2.27 2.23
N ILE A 410 9.64 -2.89 2.03
CA ILE A 410 10.94 -2.30 2.36
C ILE A 410 11.29 -1.18 1.38
N LEU A 411 11.16 -1.41 0.07
CA LEU A 411 11.35 -0.39 -0.96
C LEU A 411 10.39 0.79 -0.74
N ARG A 412 9.14 0.54 -0.32
CA ARG A 412 8.20 1.62 0.02
C ARG A 412 8.72 2.55 1.13
N LYS A 413 9.59 2.09 2.03
CA LYS A 413 10.23 2.95 3.05
C LYS A 413 11.18 3.96 2.40
N CYS A 414 11.86 3.58 1.31
CA CYS A 414 12.74 4.46 0.54
C CYS A 414 11.98 5.65 -0.06
N PHE A 415 10.71 5.49 -0.42
CA PHE A 415 9.90 6.56 -1.02
C PHE A 415 9.18 7.47 -0.01
N ARG A 416 9.40 7.30 1.31
CA ARG A 416 8.74 8.11 2.35
C ARG A 416 9.45 9.43 2.66
N ASN A 417 10.46 9.81 1.90
CA ASN A 417 11.32 10.97 2.14
C ASN A 417 11.98 10.94 3.54
N TYR A 418 12.35 9.75 4.02
CA TYR A 418 13.09 9.61 5.28
C TYR A 418 14.53 10.10 5.16
N GLN A 419 15.06 10.08 3.94
CA GLN A 419 16.37 10.55 3.56
C GLN A 419 16.27 11.90 2.84
N ASN A 420 17.28 12.74 3.03
CA ASN A 420 17.51 13.95 2.27
C ASN A 420 18.99 14.34 2.41
N ARG A 421 19.42 15.46 1.81
CA ARG A 421 20.84 15.89 1.85
C ARG A 421 21.45 16.01 3.26
N LYS A 422 20.62 16.19 4.30
CA LYS A 422 21.06 16.30 5.70
C LYS A 422 20.75 15.05 6.52
N ARG A 423 20.06 14.06 5.96
CA ARG A 423 19.55 12.89 6.69
C ARG A 423 19.81 11.61 5.92
N TYR A 424 20.57 10.72 6.53
CA TYR A 424 20.88 9.39 6.01
C TYR A 424 19.87 8.37 6.54
N LEU A 425 19.37 7.45 5.71
CA LEU A 425 18.43 6.41 6.12
C LEU A 425 19.13 5.06 6.25
N LEU A 426 19.02 4.46 7.45
CA LEU A 426 19.36 3.08 7.72
C LEU A 426 18.09 2.26 7.92
N ILE A 427 17.83 1.32 7.01
CA ILE A 427 16.76 0.33 7.19
C ILE A 427 17.36 -0.89 7.87
N VAL A 428 16.86 -1.21 9.06
CA VAL A 428 17.39 -2.32 9.85
C VAL A 428 16.46 -3.52 9.76
N LEU A 429 16.93 -4.60 9.12
CA LEU A 429 16.23 -5.88 9.13
C LEU A 429 16.45 -6.57 10.47
N ILE A 430 15.41 -6.63 11.31
CA ILE A 430 15.48 -7.31 12.61
C ILE A 430 15.64 -8.84 12.41
N ARG A 431 15.14 -9.37 11.29
CA ARG A 431 15.31 -10.78 10.90
C ARG A 431 15.65 -10.90 9.41
N GLU A 432 16.30 -12.01 9.07
CA GLU A 432 16.59 -12.45 7.71
C GLU A 432 16.11 -13.90 7.57
N GLU A 433 15.59 -14.30 6.40
CA GLU A 433 15.08 -15.65 6.18
C GLU A 433 15.22 -16.04 4.71
N GLY A 434 15.76 -17.24 4.44
CA GLY A 434 15.94 -17.75 3.09
C GLY A 434 16.80 -16.83 2.22
N CYS A 435 16.25 -16.39 1.08
CA CYS A 435 16.93 -15.48 0.16
C CYS A 435 16.77 -13.99 0.52
N ILE A 436 15.92 -13.64 1.48
CA ILE A 436 15.67 -12.26 1.86
C ILE A 436 16.67 -11.83 2.93
N THR A 437 17.77 -11.26 2.47
CA THR A 437 18.86 -10.71 3.29
C THR A 437 18.97 -9.20 3.09
N ALA A 438 19.64 -8.49 4.01
CA ALA A 438 19.92 -7.06 3.89
C ALA A 438 20.66 -6.75 2.58
N ARG A 439 21.64 -7.61 2.22
CA ARG A 439 22.36 -7.52 0.95
C ARG A 439 21.43 -7.64 -0.26
N TYR A 440 20.55 -8.64 -0.28
CA TYR A 440 19.60 -8.81 -1.38
C TYR A 440 18.69 -7.59 -1.54
N ILE A 441 18.17 -7.04 -0.44
CA ILE A 441 17.34 -5.83 -0.49
C ILE A 441 18.14 -4.61 -0.94
N GLN A 442 19.40 -4.47 -0.51
CA GLN A 442 20.28 -3.40 -0.99
C GLN A 442 20.51 -3.51 -2.50
N GLU A 443 20.72 -4.72 -3.02
CA GLU A 443 20.84 -4.97 -4.47
C GLU A 443 19.55 -4.58 -5.21
N LEU A 444 18.37 -4.79 -4.63
CA LEU A 444 17.12 -4.32 -5.21
C LEU A 444 17.02 -2.79 -5.23
N ILE A 445 17.40 -2.11 -4.14
CA ILE A 445 17.41 -0.64 -4.07
C ILE A 445 18.36 -0.06 -5.11
N ASN A 446 19.58 -0.60 -5.22
CA ASN A 446 20.58 -0.13 -6.17
C ASN A 446 20.16 -0.31 -7.64
N ASN A 447 19.26 -1.25 -7.93
CA ASN A 447 18.74 -1.51 -9.27
C ASN A 447 17.38 -0.85 -9.54
N ASP A 448 16.81 -0.14 -8.57
CA ASP A 448 15.52 0.52 -8.72
C ASP A 448 15.67 1.82 -9.53
N VAL A 449 15.11 1.84 -10.74
CA VAL A 449 15.17 2.97 -11.68
C VAL A 449 14.33 4.17 -11.23
N GLU A 450 13.43 4.01 -10.26
CA GLU A 450 12.58 5.10 -9.76
C GLU A 450 13.27 5.97 -8.71
N LEU A 451 14.32 5.45 -8.05
CA LEU A 451 15.11 6.21 -7.09
C LEU A 451 16.20 7.02 -7.82
N ASP A 452 16.32 8.31 -7.53
CA ASP A 452 17.44 9.10 -8.04
C ASP A 452 18.76 8.48 -7.52
N ASN A 453 19.76 8.34 -8.38
CA ASN A 453 21.08 7.84 -8.01
C ASN A 453 21.63 8.55 -6.75
N LYS A 454 21.33 9.85 -6.60
CA LYS A 454 21.72 10.62 -5.40
C LYS A 454 20.95 10.23 -4.13
N GLU A 455 19.69 9.82 -4.25
CA GLU A 455 18.90 9.36 -3.11
C GLU A 455 19.31 7.94 -2.69
N ASN A 456 19.68 7.09 -3.66
CA ASN A 456 20.20 5.75 -3.40
C ASN A 456 21.46 5.77 -2.53
N GLU A 457 22.37 6.72 -2.73
CA GLU A 457 23.57 6.88 -1.89
C GLU A 457 23.25 7.24 -0.43
N LEU A 458 22.04 7.72 -0.14
CA LEU A 458 21.59 8.12 1.19
C LEU A 458 20.80 7.02 1.93
N ILE A 459 20.71 5.83 1.35
CA ILE A 459 19.94 4.70 1.89
C ILE A 459 20.86 3.49 2.00
N GLN A 460 20.88 2.88 3.17
CA GLN A 460 21.52 1.58 3.35
C GLN A 460 20.65 0.63 4.16
N VAL A 461 20.62 -0.63 3.74
CA VAL A 461 19.93 -1.72 4.41
C VAL A 461 20.97 -2.56 5.13
N ILE A 462 20.76 -2.77 6.42
CA ILE A 462 21.65 -3.54 7.29
C ILE A 462 20.85 -4.58 8.07
N ASN A 463 21.48 -5.69 8.42
CA ASN A 463 20.87 -6.64 9.35
C ASN A 463 21.04 -6.20 10.81
N PHE A 464 20.37 -6.88 11.74
CA PHE A 464 20.42 -6.52 13.15
C PHE A 464 21.83 -6.63 13.76
N LYS A 465 22.66 -7.56 13.28
CA LYS A 465 24.06 -7.69 13.75
C LYS A 465 24.89 -6.49 13.30
N GLU A 466 24.74 -6.08 12.05
CA GLU A 466 25.36 -4.87 11.52
C GLU A 466 24.86 -3.62 12.25
N PHE A 467 23.59 -3.55 12.64
CA PHE A 467 23.11 -2.47 13.51
C PHE A 467 23.83 -2.43 14.87
N LEU A 468 24.07 -3.57 15.52
CA LEU A 468 24.86 -3.61 16.76
C LEU A 468 26.34 -3.22 16.52
N ARG A 469 26.92 -3.59 15.37
CA ARG A 469 28.25 -3.12 14.95
C ARG A 469 28.27 -1.61 14.73
N PHE A 470 27.24 -1.06 14.11
CA PHE A 470 27.09 0.38 13.88
C PHE A 470 27.13 1.12 15.21
N LEU A 471 26.47 0.61 16.25
CA LEU A 471 26.51 1.18 17.60
C LEU A 471 27.80 0.86 18.38
N ASN A 472 28.78 0.17 17.79
CA ASN A 472 29.99 -0.32 18.47
C ASN A 472 29.68 -1.24 19.67
N LEU A 473 28.61 -2.04 19.55
CA LEU A 473 28.19 -3.03 20.54
C LEU A 473 28.66 -4.45 20.18
N ASP A 474 28.87 -4.76 18.90
CA ASP A 474 29.31 -6.11 18.45
C ASP A 474 30.73 -6.46 18.93
N ILE A 475 31.66 -5.49 18.92
CA ILE A 475 33.03 -5.67 19.43
C ILE A 475 33.01 -6.03 20.93
N LYS A 476 32.03 -5.49 21.66
CA LYS A 476 31.82 -5.77 23.10
C LYS A 476 31.05 -7.05 23.35
N LEU A 477 30.48 -7.63 22.29
CA LEU A 477 29.68 -8.84 22.24
C LEU A 477 30.43 -10.06 21.74
N ASP A 478 31.73 -9.97 21.46
CA ASP A 478 32.56 -11.14 21.16
C ASP A 478 32.75 -11.96 22.45
N VAL A 479 31.68 -12.66 22.81
CA VAL A 479 31.37 -13.33 24.10
C VAL A 479 32.32 -14.50 24.41
N LEU A 480 33.25 -14.83 23.52
CA LEU A 480 34.25 -15.87 23.78
C LEU A 480 35.33 -15.41 24.77
N ASN A 481 35.41 -14.13 25.11
CA ASN A 481 36.32 -13.63 26.14
C ASN A 481 35.54 -13.13 27.36
N PHE A 482 35.19 -14.05 28.27
CA PHE A 482 34.48 -13.79 29.54
C PHE A 482 35.08 -12.61 30.34
N ASN A 483 36.39 -12.39 30.21
CA ASN A 483 37.12 -11.30 30.85
C ASN A 483 36.64 -9.91 30.40
N ASN A 484 36.22 -9.75 29.13
CA ASN A 484 35.74 -8.47 28.59
C ASN A 484 34.30 -8.16 29.03
N TRP A 485 33.49 -9.17 29.35
CA TRP A 485 32.11 -8.93 29.81
C TRP A 485 32.07 -8.29 31.20
N ASN A 486 32.95 -8.75 32.08
CA ASN A 486 33.03 -8.24 33.45
C ASN A 486 33.58 -6.81 33.52
N SER A 487 34.38 -6.37 32.53
CA SER A 487 34.90 -5.00 32.45
C SER A 487 33.87 -3.98 31.97
N LEU A 488 32.76 -4.40 31.37
CA LEU A 488 31.68 -3.50 30.98
C LEU A 488 30.96 -2.92 32.21
N SER A 489 30.41 -1.72 32.08
CA SER A 489 29.50 -1.18 33.09
C SER A 489 28.25 -2.04 33.22
N LYS A 490 27.62 -2.02 34.40
CA LYS A 490 26.39 -2.77 34.66
C LYS A 490 25.28 -2.35 33.69
N GLU A 491 25.18 -1.06 33.42
CA GLU A 491 24.22 -0.44 32.52
C GLU A 491 24.41 -0.90 31.08
N LEU A 492 25.66 -1.01 30.62
CA LEU A 492 25.97 -1.47 29.26
C LEU A 492 25.66 -2.96 29.08
N ARG A 493 26.00 -3.79 30.09
CA ARG A 493 25.59 -5.21 30.09
C ARG A 493 24.08 -5.38 30.02
N GLU A 494 23.34 -4.55 30.74
CA GLU A 494 21.87 -4.55 30.70
C GLU A 494 21.37 -4.23 29.29
N ILE A 495 21.86 -3.14 28.68
CA ILE A 495 21.48 -2.74 27.32
C ILE A 495 21.72 -3.87 26.32
N ILE A 496 22.93 -4.45 26.33
CA ILE A 496 23.32 -5.53 25.42
C ILE A 496 22.44 -6.77 25.61
N THR A 497 22.24 -7.18 26.87
CA THR A 497 21.36 -8.31 27.21
C THR A 497 19.94 -8.08 26.71
N MET A 498 19.47 -6.83 26.76
CA MET A 498 18.12 -6.47 26.33
C MET A 498 17.96 -6.45 24.81
N PHE A 499 18.97 -6.05 24.05
CA PHE A 499 18.95 -6.23 22.59
C PHE A 499 18.88 -7.71 22.20
N GLN A 500 19.74 -8.55 22.80
CA GLN A 500 19.74 -10.00 22.54
C GLN A 500 18.41 -10.65 22.94
N LYS A 501 17.89 -10.31 24.12
CA LYS A 501 16.59 -10.80 24.61
C LYS A 501 15.46 -10.38 23.67
N THR A 502 15.46 -9.14 23.19
CA THR A 502 14.44 -8.63 22.28
C THR A 502 14.47 -9.34 20.94
N LEU A 503 15.66 -9.55 20.35
CA LEU A 503 15.81 -10.29 19.11
C LEU A 503 15.28 -11.73 19.25
N LYS A 504 15.72 -12.44 20.30
CA LYS A 504 15.27 -13.80 20.58
C LYS A 504 13.76 -13.86 20.78
N LEU A 505 13.21 -13.02 21.65
CA LEU A 505 11.76 -12.95 21.89
C LEU A 505 10.99 -12.58 20.62
N SER A 506 11.53 -11.75 19.74
CA SER A 506 10.85 -11.37 18.49
C SER A 506 10.77 -12.55 17.52
N ILE A 507 11.84 -13.34 17.40
CA ILE A 507 11.85 -14.56 16.59
C ILE A 507 10.88 -15.59 17.21
N ASP A 508 11.03 -15.85 18.51
CA ASP A 508 10.19 -16.79 19.24
C ASP A 508 8.71 -16.37 19.19
N ALA A 509 8.39 -15.08 19.26
CA ALA A 509 7.02 -14.56 19.27
C ALA A 509 6.27 -14.76 17.94
N ILE A 510 6.98 -14.98 16.82
CA ILE A 510 6.34 -15.33 15.54
C ILE A 510 5.62 -16.68 15.67
N GLU A 511 6.22 -17.62 16.40
CA GLU A 511 5.69 -18.96 16.58
C GLU A 511 4.99 -19.13 17.94
N SER A 512 5.46 -18.44 18.98
CA SER A 512 5.07 -18.63 20.38
C SER A 512 4.23 -17.55 21.04
N SER A 513 3.00 -17.92 21.43
CA SER A 513 2.00 -16.99 21.98
C SER A 513 2.44 -16.48 23.35
N ARG A 514 3.14 -17.34 24.10
CA ARG A 514 3.81 -16.98 25.36
C ARG A 514 4.91 -15.95 25.13
N ALA A 515 5.77 -16.15 24.12
CA ALA A 515 6.83 -15.20 23.79
C ALA A 515 6.27 -13.86 23.30
N LEU A 516 5.17 -13.87 22.54
CA LEU A 516 4.47 -12.66 22.12
C LEU A 516 3.95 -11.84 23.31
N GLU A 517 3.36 -12.50 24.30
CA GLU A 517 2.89 -11.85 25.51
C GLU A 517 4.03 -11.29 26.37
N GLU A 518 5.17 -12.00 26.45
CA GLU A 518 6.37 -11.48 27.13
C GLU A 518 6.94 -10.25 26.39
N LEU A 519 7.02 -10.32 25.06
CA LEU A 519 7.47 -9.20 24.22
C LEU A 519 6.54 -7.99 24.38
N LYS A 520 5.22 -8.21 24.42
CA LYS A 520 4.22 -7.16 24.67
C LYS A 520 4.44 -6.48 26.03
N LYS A 521 4.56 -7.24 27.11
CA LYS A 521 4.81 -6.70 28.46
C LYS A 521 6.10 -5.89 28.53
N LEU A 522 7.15 -6.39 27.87
CA LEU A 522 8.43 -5.69 27.81
C LEU A 522 8.32 -4.38 27.01
N SER A 523 7.60 -4.41 25.89
CA SER A 523 7.31 -3.24 25.05
C SER A 523 6.50 -2.18 25.82
N GLU A 524 5.47 -2.58 26.56
CA GLU A 524 4.69 -1.68 27.43
C GLU A 524 5.55 -1.03 28.51
N LYS A 525 6.44 -1.80 29.15
CA LYS A 525 7.40 -1.24 30.10
C LYS A 525 8.31 -0.19 29.47
N CYS A 526 8.87 -0.47 28.29
CA CYS A 526 9.74 0.47 27.58
C CYS A 526 8.97 1.71 27.10
N ARG A 527 7.74 1.54 26.63
CA ARG A 527 6.85 2.64 26.22
C ARG A 527 6.60 3.62 27.36
N ASN A 528 6.28 3.11 28.55
CA ASN A 528 6.06 3.94 29.74
C ASN A 528 7.32 4.73 30.12
N LEU A 529 8.50 4.13 29.94
CA LEU A 529 9.78 4.79 30.19
C LEU A 529 10.13 5.85 29.13
N LEU A 530 9.66 5.70 27.89
CA LEU A 530 9.79 6.71 26.84
C LEU A 530 8.78 7.86 26.94
N GLY A 531 7.72 7.71 27.76
CA GLY A 531 6.65 8.71 27.85
C GLY A 531 5.77 8.80 26.59
N ILE A 532 5.64 7.70 25.82
CA ILE A 532 4.83 7.66 24.59
C ILE A 532 3.40 7.23 24.93
N GLU A 533 2.41 8.08 24.67
CA GLU A 533 0.98 7.72 24.79
C GLU A 533 0.47 6.98 23.53
N PHE A 534 -0.40 5.98 23.70
CA PHE A 534 -1.06 5.32 22.56
C PHE A 534 -2.13 6.23 21.94
N PRO A 535 -2.18 6.39 20.60
CA PRO A 535 -3.41 6.81 19.95
C PRO A 535 -4.48 5.72 20.15
N ASN A 536 -5.36 5.94 21.14
CA ASN A 536 -6.61 5.22 21.48
C ASN A 536 -6.79 3.76 20.96
N GLN A 537 -6.98 2.83 21.90
CA GLN A 537 -7.20 1.35 21.88
C GLN A 537 -8.09 0.69 20.78
N LYS A 538 -8.43 1.33 19.66
CA LYS A 538 -9.31 0.76 18.61
C LYS A 538 -8.77 -0.53 17.96
N ASN A 539 -7.46 -0.78 18.00
CA ASN A 539 -6.86 -2.00 17.44
C ASN A 539 -6.74 -3.18 18.43
N GLU A 540 -6.95 -2.97 19.74
CA GLU A 540 -6.87 -4.07 20.73
C GLU A 540 -7.96 -5.13 20.54
N LYS A 541 -9.11 -4.76 19.95
CA LYS A 541 -10.22 -5.69 19.66
C LYS A 541 -9.88 -6.78 18.64
N LEU A 542 -8.77 -6.67 17.90
CA LEU A 542 -8.35 -7.68 16.91
C LEU A 542 -7.39 -8.72 17.50
N LEU A 543 -6.86 -8.51 18.70
CA LEU A 543 -5.76 -9.32 19.25
C LEU A 543 -6.11 -10.04 20.57
N ASN A 544 -7.29 -9.81 21.15
CA ASN A 544 -7.74 -10.64 22.27
C ASN A 544 -8.04 -12.07 21.76
N ALA A 545 -7.37 -13.06 22.35
CA ALA A 545 -7.54 -14.47 22.01
C ALA A 545 -9.01 -14.94 22.11
N GLN A 546 -9.82 -14.30 22.97
CA GLN A 546 -11.26 -14.56 23.12
C GLN A 546 -12.12 -14.01 21.97
N ASP A 547 -11.75 -12.89 21.35
CA ASP A 547 -12.50 -12.32 20.22
C ASP A 547 -12.28 -13.11 18.91
N LEU A 548 -11.14 -13.79 18.79
CA LEU A 548 -10.83 -14.71 17.70
C LEU A 548 -11.61 -16.03 17.78
N ASP A 549 -11.93 -16.51 18.99
CA ASP A 549 -12.81 -17.67 19.17
C ASP A 549 -14.29 -17.30 18.96
N ASN A 550 -14.70 -16.05 19.19
CA ASN A 550 -16.05 -15.58 18.87
C ASN A 550 -16.33 -15.49 17.35
N PHE A 551 -15.30 -15.31 16.52
CA PHE A 551 -15.42 -15.40 15.06
C PHE A 551 -15.66 -16.83 14.55
N ARG A 552 -15.30 -17.87 15.32
CA ARG A 552 -15.59 -19.29 14.97
C ARG A 552 -17.07 -19.65 15.07
N ASN A 553 -17.85 -18.89 15.84
CA ASN A 553 -19.22 -19.26 16.22
C ASN A 553 -20.30 -18.33 15.66
N GLN A 554 -20.00 -17.46 14.69
CA GLN A 554 -21.06 -16.76 13.98
C GLN A 554 -21.75 -17.73 13.00
N PRO A 555 -23.04 -18.08 13.20
CA PRO A 555 -23.77 -18.86 12.22
C PRO A 555 -23.82 -18.07 10.92
N SER A 556 -23.56 -18.75 9.81
CA SER A 556 -23.80 -18.23 8.46
C SER A 556 -25.20 -17.63 8.42
N TYR A 557 -25.31 -16.36 7.99
CA TYR A 557 -26.59 -15.74 7.70
C TYR A 557 -27.40 -16.69 6.79
N ASN A 558 -28.42 -17.28 7.39
CA ASN A 558 -29.23 -18.32 6.77
C ASN A 558 -30.13 -17.66 5.72
N TYR A 559 -29.77 -17.79 4.45
CA TYR A 559 -30.57 -17.32 3.31
C TYR A 559 -31.53 -18.39 2.78
N ASP A 560 -31.83 -19.42 3.56
CA ASP A 560 -32.82 -20.45 3.21
C ASP A 560 -34.25 -20.01 3.58
N LYS A 561 -34.75 -18.96 2.91
CA LYS A 561 -36.20 -18.72 2.75
C LYS A 561 -36.48 -17.99 1.42
N PHE A 562 -36.22 -18.66 0.32
CA PHE A 562 -36.95 -18.43 -0.92
C PHE A 562 -37.24 -19.78 -1.59
N ASN A 563 -38.38 -20.37 -1.22
CA ASN A 563 -39.00 -21.44 -2.00
C ASN A 563 -39.40 -20.87 -3.36
N PHE A 564 -38.65 -21.22 -4.41
CA PHE A 564 -39.17 -21.14 -5.78
C PHE A 564 -39.80 -22.48 -6.12
N ASN A 565 -41.12 -22.47 -6.27
CA ASN A 565 -41.90 -23.58 -6.82
C ASN A 565 -41.30 -24.01 -8.16
N GLN A 566 -40.84 -25.25 -8.23
CA GLN A 566 -40.64 -25.97 -9.47
C GLN A 566 -42.03 -26.38 -9.98
N ASN A 567 -42.59 -25.62 -10.90
CA ASN A 567 -43.53 -26.08 -11.92
C ASN A 567 -43.79 -24.92 -12.88
N ASP A 568 -43.09 -24.93 -14.03
CA ASP A 568 -43.67 -24.63 -15.35
C ASP A 568 -42.55 -24.68 -16.40
N ASN A 569 -42.25 -25.91 -16.81
CA ASN A 569 -41.57 -26.19 -18.07
C ASN A 569 -42.58 -26.05 -19.21
N LYS A 570 -42.46 -24.98 -20.03
CA LYS A 570 -42.70 -24.98 -21.48
C LYS A 570 -42.50 -23.57 -22.05
N PHE A 571 -41.31 -23.29 -22.59
CA PHE A 571 -41.21 -22.29 -23.66
C PHE A 571 -40.41 -22.86 -24.82
N ARG A 572 -41.13 -22.97 -25.94
CA ARG A 572 -40.68 -23.47 -27.24
C ARG A 572 -39.62 -22.55 -27.83
N CYS A 573 -38.55 -23.15 -28.34
CA CYS A 573 -37.57 -22.53 -29.21
C CYS A 573 -38.17 -22.38 -30.63
N SER A 574 -38.43 -21.16 -31.08
CA SER A 574 -38.75 -20.86 -32.48
C SER A 574 -37.55 -20.21 -33.17
N ARG A 575 -36.92 -21.00 -34.04
CA ARG A 575 -35.91 -20.54 -35.01
C ARG A 575 -36.59 -19.64 -36.05
N SER A 576 -36.12 -18.39 -36.19
CA SER A 576 -36.49 -17.51 -37.30
C SER A 576 -35.46 -17.66 -38.43
N GLY A 577 -35.88 -18.30 -39.52
CA GLY A 577 -35.20 -18.31 -40.82
C GLY A 577 -35.44 -17.03 -41.62
N PRO A 578 -34.74 -16.84 -42.77
CA PRO A 578 -34.58 -15.55 -43.43
C PRO A 578 -35.78 -15.16 -44.30
N LYS A 579 -36.13 -13.87 -44.30
CA LYS A 579 -37.16 -13.28 -45.17
C LYS A 579 -36.67 -13.17 -46.61
N LYS A 580 -37.38 -13.82 -47.54
CA LYS A 580 -37.28 -13.59 -48.99
C LYS A 580 -37.81 -12.19 -49.35
N LYS A 581 -37.10 -11.54 -50.29
CA LYS A 581 -37.54 -10.35 -51.03
C LYS A 581 -38.77 -10.70 -51.88
N ARG A 582 -39.73 -9.78 -51.96
CA ARG A 582 -40.72 -9.72 -53.04
C ARG A 582 -40.35 -8.56 -53.95
N GLU A 583 -40.41 -8.85 -55.24
CA GLU A 583 -40.28 -7.91 -56.35
C GLU A 583 -41.48 -6.98 -56.40
N THR A 584 -41.18 -5.70 -56.66
CA THR A 584 -41.88 -4.78 -57.56
C THR A 584 -40.83 -3.87 -58.15
#